data_AF-X8HWK5-F1
#
_entry.id   AF-X8HWK5-F1
#
_cell.length_a   1.000
_cell.length_b   1.000
_cell.length_c   1.000
_cell.angle_alpha   90.00
_cell.angle_beta   90.00
_cell.angle_gamma   90.00
#
_symmetry.space_group_name_H-M   'P 1'
#
loop_
_entity.id
_entity.type
_entity.pdbx_description
1 polymer ?
#
loop_
_entity_poly.entity_id
_entity_poly.type
_entity_poly.pdbx_seq_one_letter_code
_entity_poly.pdbx_strand_id
1 'polypeptide(L)' 'MMNKIDNKVLKKVTKAVIPAAGLGTRVLPATKALPKEMLTIVDKPSL' A
#
# COMPACT_ATOMS: atom_id res chain seq x y z
N MET A 1 32.25 -21.54 -23.87
CA MET A 1 31.03 -22.22 -23.35
C MET A 1 30.39 -21.32 -22.31
N MET A 2 29.06 -21.22 -22.40
CA MET A 2 28.08 -20.65 -21.44
C MET A 2 28.55 -20.78 -19.97
N ASN A 3 28.47 -19.74 -19.13
CA ASN A 3 27.23 -19.36 -18.46
C ASN A 3 27.26 -17.92 -17.92
N LYS A 4 26.67 -17.00 -18.70
CA LYS A 4 25.90 -15.90 -18.12
C LYS A 4 24.66 -16.52 -17.48
N ILE A 5 24.75 -16.96 -16.22
CA ILE A 5 23.55 -17.20 -15.41
C ILE A 5 23.32 -15.92 -14.63
N ASP A 6 22.64 -15.01 -15.32
CA ASP A 6 21.49 -14.29 -14.79
C ASP A 6 21.64 -13.61 -13.41
N ASN A 7 22.69 -12.81 -13.24
CA ASN A 7 22.48 -11.54 -12.53
C ASN A 7 21.66 -10.60 -13.43
N LYS A 8 20.42 -11.00 -13.70
CA LYS A 8 19.39 -10.08 -14.16
C LYS A 8 19.21 -9.14 -13.00
N VAL A 9 19.93 -8.01 -13.01
CA VAL A 9 19.76 -6.90 -12.09
C VAL A 9 18.27 -6.60 -12.10
N LEU A 10 17.55 -7.12 -11.11
CA LEU A 10 16.12 -6.87 -10.97
C LEU A 10 16.04 -5.37 -10.89
N LYS A 11 15.48 -4.73 -11.93
CA LYS A 11 15.29 -3.29 -11.95
C LYS A 11 14.62 -2.94 -10.62
N LYS A 12 15.28 -2.12 -9.81
CA LYS A 12 14.82 -1.75 -8.46
C LYS A 12 13.36 -1.33 -8.58
N VAL A 13 12.47 -1.98 -7.83
CA VAL A 13 11.04 -1.65 -7.86
C VAL A 13 10.90 -0.24 -7.28
N THR A 14 10.54 0.72 -8.12
CA THR A 14 10.40 2.14 -7.74
C THR A 14 8.94 2.58 -7.63
N LYS A 15 8.00 1.71 -8.01
CA LYS A 15 6.58 2.04 -8.08
C LYS A 15 5.76 0.92 -7.45
N ALA A 16 4.81 1.30 -6.61
CA ALA A 16 3.81 0.44 -6.02
C ALA A 16 2.43 1.08 -6.19
N VAL A 17 1.40 0.25 -6.31
CA VAL A 17 0.00 0.70 -6.38
C VAL A 17 -0.66 0.36 -5.06
N ILE A 18 -1.22 1.37 -4.41
CA ILE A 18 -1.97 1.21 -3.15
C ILE A 18 -3.45 1.48 -3.44
N PRO A 19 -4.33 0.48 -3.34
CA PRO A 19 -5.75 0.65 -3.59
C PRO A 19 -6.43 1.35 -2.40
N ALA A 20 -6.69 2.65 -2.52
CA ALA A 20 -7.26 3.48 -1.44
C ALA A 20 -8.72 3.95 -1.68
N ALA A 21 -9.49 3.29 -2.55
CA ALA A 21 -10.79 3.78 -3.04
C ALA A 21 -12.04 3.36 -2.23
N GLY A 22 -11.89 2.67 -1.10
CA GLY A 22 -13.03 2.17 -0.31
C GLY A 22 -13.62 3.18 0.67
N LEU A 23 -14.95 3.27 0.77
CA LEU A 23 -15.67 4.20 1.67
C LEU A 23 -15.68 3.78 3.15
N GLY A 24 -15.27 2.56 3.49
CA GLY A 24 -15.12 2.14 4.89
C GLY A 24 -16.44 2.11 5.69
N THR A 25 -17.57 1.75 5.08
CA THR A 25 -18.92 1.86 5.67
C THR A 25 -19.14 1.07 6.97
N ARG A 26 -18.29 0.08 7.27
CA ARG A 26 -18.32 -0.69 8.53
C ARG A 26 -17.78 0.08 9.74
N VAL A 27 -17.07 1.18 9.50
CA VAL A 27 -16.42 2.02 10.52
C VAL A 27 -17.06 3.41 10.57
N LEU A 28 -18.34 3.48 10.17
CA LEU A 28 -19.14 4.68 10.37
C LEU A 28 -19.46 4.85 11.88
N PRO A 29 -19.48 6.09 12.40
CA PRO A 29 -19.40 7.36 11.68
C PRO A 29 -17.99 7.85 11.37
N ALA A 30 -16.93 7.21 11.89
CA ALA A 30 -15.56 7.71 11.78
C ALA A 30 -15.12 7.89 10.31
N THR A 31 -15.49 6.97 9.42
CA THR A 31 -15.17 7.02 8.00
C THR A 31 -16.10 7.89 7.14
N LYS A 32 -17.08 8.57 7.76
CA LYS A 32 -18.01 9.46 7.03
C LYS A 32 -17.33 10.75 6.59
N ALA A 33 -16.43 11.27 7.42
CA ALA A 33 -15.72 12.53 7.20
C ALA A 33 -14.21 12.33 7.04
N LEU A 34 -13.66 11.23 7.56
CA LEU A 34 -12.24 10.90 7.47
C LEU A 34 -12.01 9.68 6.55
N PRO A 35 -10.97 9.68 5.72
CA PRO A 35 -10.63 8.51 4.90
C PRO A 35 -10.27 7.29 5.78
N LYS A 36 -10.69 6.08 5.37
CA LYS A 36 -10.44 4.83 6.12
C LYS A 36 -8.94 4.54 6.35
N GLU A 37 -8.11 5.01 5.44
CA GLU A 37 -6.67 4.79 5.45
C GLU A 37 -5.95 5.66 6.48
N MET A 38 -6.59 6.77 6.88
CA MET A 38 -6.07 7.69 7.89
C MET A 38 -6.47 7.27 9.32
N LEU A 39 -7.20 6.17 9.47
CA LEU A 39 -7.51 5.63 10.79
C LEU A 39 -6.22 5.16 11.45
N THR A 40 -5.99 5.61 12.68
CA THR A 40 -4.76 5.32 13.40
C THR A 40 -4.80 3.91 13.98
N ILE A 41 -3.76 3.15 13.72
CA ILE A 41 -3.39 1.95 14.46
C ILE A 41 -2.47 2.42 15.58
N VAL A 42 -3.04 2.59 16.77
CA VAL A 42 -2.38 3.17 17.96
C VAL A 42 -1.90 4.60 17.70
N ASP A 43 -0.73 4.77 17.08
CA ASP A 43 -0.07 6.06 16.88
C ASP A 43 0.10 6.45 15.41
N LYS A 44 -0.08 5.52 14.47
CA LYS A 44 0.21 5.74 13.04
C LYS A 44 -0.99 5.46 12.16
N PRO A 45 -1.20 6.21 11.08
CA PRO A 45 -2.24 5.89 10.10
C PRO A 45 -2.02 4.50 9.49
N SER A 46 -3.10 3.90 9.00
CA SER A 46 -3.08 2.56 8.42
C SER A 46 -2.38 2.48 7.06
N LEU A 47 -2.28 3.60 6.32
CA LEU A 47 -1.44 3.77 5.13
C LEU A 47 -0.26 4.71 5.39
#